data_AF-R5VYP6-F1
#
_entry.id   AF-R5VYP6-F1
#
_cell.length_a   1.000
_cell.length_b   1.000
_cell.length_c   1.000
_cell.angle_alpha   90.00
_cell.angle_beta   90.00
_cell.angle_gamma   90.00
#
_symmetry.space_group_name_H-M   'P 1'
#
loop_
_entity.id
_entity.type
_entity.pdbx_description
1 polymer ?
#
loop_
_entity_poly.entity_id
_entity_poly.type
_entity_poly.pdbx_seq_one_letter_code
_entity_poly.pdbx_strand_id
1 'polypeptide(L)'
;MKLILSVSELEGISLGVSIAVILLLSISYIMLFSVWHFYYKKCIIKGLEDVNFKKELAKEYKKYIYFDKNSEELQKITQKKNQNYSDYQMLIQEKKDANFWLRTLFRVGISLIYIGIVIIFIIGLQNRLNQGVTSYFGKSYLVIETGSMETIHPSNNDLKENQLFNQIKQYSLVGIEKVNEKDMKINDIYAFYNPDGQIIVHRLVAIYYDEGEITYQFKGDANAASAPYETDVTMDKIIGKYTGYQNFIAGVFILYIQSNIGMITLFFAICAMVCFDFFESKVTKFIDERKRYLLSTIFPLKYNVPPRKRIIKRYRLFMIDYDFYVYRKQIIRKVK
;
A
#
# COMPACT_ATOMS: atom_id res chain seq x y z
N MET A 1 -29.80 7.12 -35.85
CA MET A 1 -29.22 6.31 -34.75
C MET A 1 -28.08 7.13 -34.13
N LYS A 2 -28.40 7.98 -33.15
CA LYS A 2 -27.42 8.83 -32.44
C LYS A 2 -27.02 8.12 -31.17
N LEU A 3 -25.79 7.64 -31.10
CA LEU A 3 -25.18 7.13 -29.87
C LEU A 3 -23.66 7.23 -30.01
N ILE A 4 -23.19 8.44 -30.28
CA ILE A 4 -21.79 8.78 -30.01
C ILE A 4 -21.85 9.47 -28.65
N LEU A 5 -21.54 8.71 -27.60
CA LEU A 5 -21.32 9.26 -26.26
C LEU A 5 -20.27 10.36 -26.35
N SER A 6 -20.45 11.46 -25.63
CA SER A 6 -19.40 12.48 -25.56
C SER A 6 -18.17 11.91 -24.86
N VAL A 7 -16.99 12.49 -25.11
CA VAL A 7 -15.75 12.10 -24.42
C VAL A 7 -15.91 12.17 -22.90
N SER A 8 -16.60 13.21 -22.40
CA SER A 8 -16.90 13.37 -20.97
C SER A 8 -17.80 12.27 -20.41
N GLU A 9 -18.80 11.82 -21.16
CA GLU A 9 -19.65 10.69 -20.76
C GLU A 9 -18.84 9.38 -20.71
N LEU A 10 -17.95 9.17 -21.68
CA LEU A 10 -17.08 8.00 -21.74
C LEU A 10 -16.09 7.96 -20.56
N GLU A 11 -15.52 9.10 -20.18
CA GLU A 11 -14.66 9.25 -19.01
C GLU A 11 -15.43 8.97 -17.71
N GLY A 12 -16.66 9.47 -17.58
CA GLY A 12 -17.53 9.19 -16.44
C GLY A 12 -17.88 7.71 -16.30
N ILE A 13 -18.19 7.04 -17.41
CA ILE A 13 -18.46 5.60 -17.43
C ILE A 13 -17.19 4.82 -17.07
N SER A 14 -16.04 5.15 -17.66
CA SER A 14 -14.75 4.51 -17.37
C SER A 14 -14.37 4.62 -15.89
N LEU A 15 -14.57 5.80 -15.30
CA LEU A 15 -14.37 6.03 -13.87
C LEU A 15 -15.32 5.17 -13.03
N GLY A 16 -16.62 5.16 -13.36
CA GLY A 16 -17.61 4.34 -12.65
C GLY A 16 -17.29 2.85 -12.70
N VAL A 17 -16.91 2.34 -13.88
CA VAL A 17 -16.48 0.95 -14.07
C VAL A 17 -15.22 0.64 -13.25
N SER A 18 -14.22 1.52 -13.26
CA SER A 18 -12.98 1.33 -12.49
C SER A 18 -13.24 1.24 -10.99
N ILE A 19 -14.10 2.12 -10.47
CA ILE A 19 -14.51 2.10 -9.06
C ILE A 19 -15.24 0.80 -8.73
N ALA A 20 -16.20 0.38 -9.57
CA ALA A 20 -16.95 -0.85 -9.36
C ALA A 20 -16.02 -2.07 -9.36
N VAL A 21 -15.06 -2.14 -10.28
CA VAL A 21 -14.07 -3.23 -10.36
C VAL A 21 -13.20 -3.26 -9.11
N ILE A 22 -12.64 -2.11 -8.68
CA ILE A 22 -11.80 -2.04 -7.48
C ILE A 22 -12.58 -2.47 -6.24
N LEU A 23 -13.82 -2.00 -6.10
CA LEU A 23 -14.70 -2.33 -4.98
C LEU A 23 -15.03 -3.83 -4.98
N LEU A 24 -15.43 -4.39 -6.13
CA LEU A 24 -15.76 -5.81 -6.25
C LEU A 24 -14.55 -6.71 -5.98
N LEU A 25 -13.36 -6.34 -6.49
CA LEU A 25 -12.12 -7.05 -6.20
C LEU A 25 -11.76 -6.99 -4.72
N SER A 26 -11.93 -5.84 -4.08
CA SER A 26 -11.66 -5.67 -2.64
C SER A 26 -12.61 -6.51 -1.79
N ILE A 27 -13.90 -6.51 -2.13
CA ILE A 27 -14.91 -7.35 -1.45
C ILE A 27 -14.60 -8.83 -1.67
N SER A 28 -14.27 -9.23 -2.90
CA SER A 28 -13.90 -10.60 -3.24
C SER A 28 -12.70 -11.07 -2.42
N TYR A 29 -11.65 -10.24 -2.32
CA TYR A 29 -10.48 -10.51 -1.49
C TYR A 29 -10.88 -10.69 -0.02
N ILE A 30 -11.62 -9.75 0.56
CA ILE A 30 -12.08 -9.82 1.95
C ILE A 30 -12.93 -11.08 2.19
N MET A 31 -13.83 -11.43 1.26
CA MET A 31 -14.64 -12.64 1.34
C MET A 31 -13.79 -13.91 1.29
N LEU A 32 -12.80 -13.98 0.39
CA LEU A 32 -11.88 -15.12 0.30
C LEU A 32 -11.12 -15.32 1.62
N PHE A 33 -10.57 -14.25 2.21
CA PHE A 33 -9.89 -14.33 3.52
C PHE A 33 -10.83 -14.73 4.64
N SER A 34 -12.05 -14.20 4.64
CA SER A 34 -13.07 -14.52 5.63
C SER A 34 -13.48 -16.00 5.55
N VAL A 35 -13.81 -16.49 4.36
CA VAL A 35 -14.16 -17.90 4.13
C VAL A 35 -13.00 -18.81 4.49
N TRP A 36 -11.79 -18.49 4.04
CA TRP A 36 -10.57 -19.21 4.40
C TRP A 36 -10.38 -19.24 5.92
N HIS A 37 -10.51 -18.10 6.62
CA HIS A 37 -10.43 -18.01 8.08
C HIS A 37 -11.44 -18.94 8.76
N PHE A 38 -12.71 -18.88 8.38
CA PHE A 38 -13.76 -19.69 9.00
C PHE A 38 -13.56 -21.18 8.73
N TYR A 39 -13.18 -21.55 7.51
CA TYR A 39 -12.89 -22.92 7.13
C TYR A 39 -11.67 -23.45 7.89
N TYR A 40 -10.55 -22.74 7.84
CA TYR A 40 -9.31 -23.16 8.47
C TYR A 40 -9.46 -23.25 10.00
N LYS A 41 -10.17 -22.30 10.61
CA LYS A 41 -10.56 -22.40 12.02
C LYS A 41 -11.36 -23.67 12.33
N LYS A 42 -12.32 -24.06 11.49
CA LYS A 42 -13.07 -25.32 11.67
C LYS A 42 -12.14 -26.53 11.56
N CYS A 43 -11.17 -26.53 10.64
CA CYS A 43 -10.18 -27.60 10.51
C CYS A 43 -9.32 -27.75 11.76
N ILE A 44 -8.82 -26.64 12.31
CA ILE A 44 -8.04 -26.63 13.57
C ILE A 44 -8.86 -27.20 14.71
N ILE A 45 -10.11 -26.74 14.88
CA ILE A 45 -10.98 -27.18 15.98
C ILE A 45 -11.31 -28.68 15.88
N LYS A 46 -11.53 -29.19 14.67
CA LYS A 46 -11.78 -30.62 14.42
C LYS A 46 -10.52 -31.49 14.50
N GLY A 47 -9.35 -30.89 14.72
CA GLY A 47 -8.08 -31.60 14.80
C GLY A 47 -7.56 -32.13 13.45
N LEU A 48 -8.11 -31.67 12.33
CA LEU A 48 -7.68 -32.13 10.99
C LEU A 48 -6.23 -31.75 10.67
N GLU A 49 -5.75 -30.65 11.26
CA GLU A 49 -4.37 -30.17 11.12
C GLU A 49 -3.42 -30.70 12.19
N ASP A 50 -3.88 -31.58 13.10
CA ASP A 50 -3.07 -31.99 14.25
C ASP A 50 -1.80 -32.72 13.84
N VAL A 51 -1.85 -33.56 12.82
CA VAL A 51 -0.67 -34.28 12.32
C VAL A 51 0.37 -33.29 11.81
N ASN A 52 -0.04 -32.25 11.08
CA ASN A 52 0.85 -31.21 10.58
C ASN A 52 1.44 -30.39 11.73
N PHE A 53 0.60 -29.97 12.68
CA PHE A 53 1.07 -29.26 13.88
C PHE A 53 2.02 -30.11 14.71
N LYS A 54 1.75 -31.41 14.89
CA LYS A 54 2.64 -32.33 15.59
C LYS A 54 4.00 -32.44 14.90
N LYS A 55 4.04 -32.59 13.57
CA LYS A 55 5.30 -32.59 12.79
C LYS A 55 6.06 -31.28 12.94
N GLU A 56 5.36 -30.14 12.86
CA GLU A 56 5.96 -28.82 13.04
C GLU A 56 6.55 -28.66 14.45
N LEU A 57 5.81 -29.09 15.47
CA LEU A 57 6.25 -29.10 16.87
C LEU A 57 7.47 -30.00 17.08
N ALA A 58 7.51 -31.19 16.47
CA ALA A 58 8.67 -32.08 16.53
C ALA A 58 9.91 -31.46 15.87
N LYS A 59 9.73 -30.74 14.75
CA LYS A 59 10.83 -29.99 14.11
C LYS A 59 11.30 -28.84 15.00
N GLU A 60 10.35 -28.13 15.59
CA GLU A 60 10.58 -26.96 16.44
C GLU A 60 11.27 -27.33 17.77
N TYR A 61 10.90 -28.45 18.39
CA TYR A 61 11.40 -28.93 19.68
C TYR A 61 12.14 -30.27 19.56
N LYS A 62 12.90 -30.48 18.48
CA LYS A 62 13.59 -31.75 18.14
C LYS A 62 14.47 -32.36 19.24
N LYS A 63 14.89 -31.56 20.22
CA LYS A 63 15.71 -31.97 21.36
C LYS A 63 14.90 -32.67 22.47
N TYR A 64 13.57 -32.49 22.49
CA TYR A 64 12.69 -32.89 23.60
C TYR A 64 11.56 -33.81 23.16
N ILE A 65 11.09 -33.65 21.92
CA ILE A 65 10.00 -34.43 21.35
C ILE A 65 10.36 -34.89 19.93
N TYR A 66 9.86 -36.06 19.57
CA TYR A 66 9.86 -36.54 18.20
C TYR A 66 8.44 -36.93 17.78
N PHE A 67 8.22 -36.93 16.47
CA PHE A 67 6.97 -37.37 15.85
C PHE A 67 7.12 -38.83 15.43
N ASP A 68 6.32 -39.72 16.02
CA ASP A 68 6.26 -41.12 15.62
C ASP A 68 5.33 -41.27 14.41
N LYS A 69 5.90 -41.77 13.31
CA LYS A 69 5.17 -41.92 12.05
C LYS A 69 4.15 -43.07 12.09
N ASN A 70 4.33 -44.05 12.97
CA ASN A 70 3.46 -45.22 13.03
C ASN A 70 2.20 -44.95 13.87
N SER A 71 2.35 -44.24 14.98
CA SER A 71 1.23 -43.86 15.85
C SER A 71 0.61 -42.51 15.50
N GLU A 72 1.27 -41.70 14.65
CA GLU A 72 0.90 -40.30 14.37
C GLU A 72 0.82 -39.43 15.64
N GLU A 73 1.57 -39.79 16.67
CA GLU A 73 1.62 -39.10 17.95
C GLU A 73 3.00 -38.50 18.23
N LEU A 74 2.99 -37.54 19.16
CA LEU A 74 4.22 -36.95 19.68
C LEU A 74 4.68 -37.75 20.90
N GLN A 75 5.95 -38.10 20.92
CA GLN A 75 6.58 -38.84 22.02
C GLN A 75 7.72 -38.04 22.61
N LYS A 76 7.93 -38.18 23.93
CA LYS A 76 9.07 -37.56 24.62
C LYS A 76 10.34 -38.33 24.30
N ILE A 77 11.42 -37.61 24.10
CA ILE A 77 12.75 -38.22 24.14
C ILE A 77 13.08 -38.47 25.61
N THR A 78 13.31 -39.72 25.99
CA THR A 78 13.66 -40.10 27.37
C THR A 78 14.97 -39.43 27.77
N GLN A 79 14.90 -38.42 28.65
CA GLN A 79 16.08 -37.75 29.20
C GLN A 79 16.47 -38.37 30.55
N LYS A 80 17.78 -38.54 30.78
CA LYS A 80 18.32 -38.96 32.08
C LYS A 80 18.11 -37.82 33.10
N LYS A 81 17.29 -38.07 34.13
CA LYS A 81 16.90 -37.25 35.31
C LYS A 81 15.56 -36.48 35.22
N ASN A 82 14.87 -36.49 36.37
CA ASN A 82 13.60 -35.84 36.73
C ASN A 82 13.54 -34.33 36.40
N GLN A 83 13.39 -33.98 35.12
CA GLN A 83 13.03 -32.62 34.71
C GLN A 83 11.54 -32.58 34.37
N ASN A 84 10.73 -32.36 35.41
CA ASN A 84 9.28 -32.23 35.28
C ASN A 84 8.90 -30.77 35.04
N TYR A 85 8.19 -30.52 33.93
CA TYR A 85 7.34 -29.35 33.65
C TYR A 85 7.99 -27.97 33.50
N SER A 86 8.97 -27.58 34.33
CA SER A 86 9.71 -26.31 34.21
C SER A 86 10.39 -26.15 32.87
N ASP A 87 10.79 -27.27 32.25
CA ASP A 87 11.48 -27.29 30.98
C ASP A 87 10.58 -26.78 29.85
N TYR A 88 9.33 -27.21 29.73
CA TYR A 88 8.50 -26.86 28.58
C TYR A 88 8.26 -25.34 28.41
N GLN A 89 7.92 -24.63 29.49
CA GLN A 89 7.78 -23.18 29.44
C GLN A 89 9.12 -22.51 29.16
N MET A 90 10.22 -23.05 29.68
CA MET A 90 11.58 -22.60 29.41
C MET A 90 11.97 -22.80 27.94
N LEU A 91 11.53 -23.87 27.26
CA LEU A 91 11.78 -24.10 25.82
C LEU A 91 11.04 -23.13 24.91
N ILE A 92 9.79 -22.83 25.27
CA ILE A 92 9.01 -21.79 24.57
C ILE A 92 9.69 -20.43 24.76
N GLN A 93 10.17 -20.14 25.98
CA GLN A 93 10.85 -18.89 26.31
C GLN A 93 12.19 -18.77 25.54
N GLU A 94 13.07 -19.79 25.64
CA GLU A 94 14.40 -19.82 25.01
C GLU A 94 14.32 -19.63 23.49
N LYS A 95 13.36 -20.27 22.82
CA LYS A 95 13.17 -20.10 21.38
C LYS A 95 12.43 -18.80 21.02
N LYS A 96 11.54 -18.31 21.90
CA LYS A 96 10.97 -16.96 21.76
C LYS A 96 12.10 -15.94 21.70
N ASP A 97 13.07 -16.08 22.60
CA ASP A 97 14.24 -15.21 22.76
C ASP A 97 15.23 -15.37 21.58
N ALA A 98 15.53 -16.60 21.13
CA ALA A 98 16.45 -16.84 20.03
C ALA A 98 16.00 -16.22 18.69
N ASN A 99 14.71 -16.32 18.35
CA ASN A 99 14.16 -15.74 17.13
C ASN A 99 13.48 -14.39 17.39
N PHE A 100 13.70 -13.79 18.57
CA PHE A 100 13.06 -12.54 18.97
C PHE A 100 13.47 -11.40 18.04
N TRP A 101 14.78 -11.24 17.83
CA TRP A 101 15.34 -10.17 17.02
C TRP A 101 14.89 -10.23 15.56
N LEU A 102 14.97 -11.40 14.92
CA LEU A 102 14.55 -11.56 13.52
C LEU A 102 13.06 -11.28 13.32
N ARG A 103 12.20 -11.80 14.20
CA ARG A 103 10.75 -11.56 14.13
C ARG A 103 10.39 -10.11 14.39
N THR A 104 11.10 -9.47 15.32
CA THR A 104 10.92 -8.05 15.64
C THR A 104 11.31 -7.18 14.45
N LEU A 105 12.48 -7.42 13.85
CA LEU A 105 12.94 -6.70 12.65
C LEU A 105 11.95 -6.83 11.49
N PHE A 106 11.48 -8.06 11.22
CA PHE A 106 10.51 -8.29 10.15
C PHE A 106 9.19 -7.55 10.38
N ARG A 107 8.68 -7.54 11.62
CA ARG A 107 7.46 -6.80 11.99
C ARG A 107 7.64 -5.29 11.88
N VAL A 108 8.78 -4.77 12.32
CA VAL A 108 9.11 -3.34 12.17
C VAL A 108 9.17 -2.98 10.69
N GLY A 109 9.83 -3.79 9.86
CA GLY A 109 9.89 -3.59 8.41
C GLY A 109 8.51 -3.52 7.75
N ILE A 110 7.62 -4.48 8.04
CA ILE A 110 6.24 -4.46 7.53
C ILE A 110 5.49 -3.22 8.03
N SER A 111 5.64 -2.87 9.31
CA SER A 111 4.96 -1.70 9.88
C SER A 111 5.41 -0.39 9.23
N LEU A 112 6.70 -0.27 8.90
CA LEU A 112 7.23 0.88 8.16
C LEU A 112 6.66 0.98 6.75
N ILE A 113 6.46 -0.15 6.07
CA ILE A 113 5.81 -0.19 4.75
C ILE A 113 4.37 0.32 4.87
N TYR A 114 3.60 -0.13 5.87
CA TYR A 114 2.23 0.36 6.09
C TYR A 114 2.19 1.86 6.38
N ILE A 115 3.08 2.34 7.25
CA ILE A 115 3.19 3.78 7.54
C ILE A 115 3.54 4.55 6.25
N GLY A 116 4.47 4.04 5.44
CA GLY A 116 4.84 4.64 4.16
C GLY A 116 3.68 4.76 3.19
N ILE A 117 2.85 3.71 3.05
CA ILE A 117 1.66 3.72 2.19
C ILE A 117 0.63 4.75 2.68
N VAL A 118 0.41 4.83 3.99
CA VAL A 118 -0.50 5.83 4.58
C VAL A 118 0.03 7.25 4.36
N ILE A 119 1.34 7.48 4.52
CA ILE A 119 1.96 8.78 4.25
C ILE A 119 1.78 9.17 2.78
N ILE A 120 2.03 8.25 1.84
CA ILE A 120 1.83 8.49 0.40
C ILE A 120 0.37 8.88 0.11
N PHE A 121 -0.59 8.20 0.74
CA PHE A 121 -2.00 8.53 0.61
C PHE A 121 -2.33 9.94 1.14
N ILE A 122 -1.77 10.31 2.29
CA ILE A 122 -1.94 11.66 2.88
C ILE A 122 -1.33 12.72 1.96
N ILE A 123 -0.11 12.49 1.45
CA ILE A 123 0.55 13.40 0.51
C ILE A 123 -0.29 13.54 -0.77
N GLY A 124 -0.80 12.43 -1.31
CA GLY A 124 -1.71 12.45 -2.45
C GLY A 124 -2.95 13.33 -2.22
N LEU A 125 -3.56 13.20 -1.04
CA LEU A 125 -4.72 14.00 -0.64
C LEU A 125 -4.37 15.49 -0.51
N GLN A 126 -3.27 15.81 0.16
CA GLN A 126 -2.80 17.19 0.32
C GLN A 126 -2.50 17.84 -1.03
N ASN A 127 -1.79 17.15 -1.92
CA ASN A 127 -1.44 17.67 -3.24
C ASN A 127 -2.67 17.97 -4.08
N ARG A 128 -3.69 17.12 -3.98
CA ARG A 128 -4.96 17.33 -4.66
C ARG A 128 -5.69 18.57 -4.14
N LEU A 129 -5.65 18.82 -2.83
CA LEU A 129 -6.24 20.02 -2.23
C LEU A 129 -5.46 21.28 -2.61
N ASN A 130 -4.14 21.17 -2.80
CA ASN A 130 -3.23 22.27 -3.12
C ASN A 130 -2.94 22.44 -4.63
N GLN A 131 -3.84 22.00 -5.50
CA GLN A 131 -3.76 22.18 -6.96
C GLN A 131 -2.44 21.68 -7.60
N GLY A 132 -1.87 20.60 -7.06
CA GLY A 132 -0.73 19.89 -7.68
C GLY A 132 0.65 20.47 -7.41
N VAL A 133 0.78 21.61 -6.70
CA VAL A 133 2.09 22.13 -6.27
C VAL A 133 2.52 21.45 -4.99
N THR A 134 3.76 20.96 -5.01
CA THR A 134 4.41 20.44 -3.81
C THR A 134 5.69 21.18 -3.52
N SER A 135 5.74 21.89 -2.39
CA SER A 135 6.95 22.54 -1.94
C SER A 135 7.63 21.68 -0.88
N TYR A 136 8.82 21.18 -1.19
CA TYR A 136 9.66 20.42 -0.25
C TYR A 136 11.04 21.05 -0.19
N PHE A 137 11.53 21.34 1.02
CA PHE A 137 12.90 21.84 1.26
C PHE A 137 13.27 23.12 0.48
N GLY A 138 12.34 24.05 0.31
CA GLY A 138 12.57 25.32 -0.40
C GLY A 138 12.62 25.21 -1.93
N LYS A 139 12.41 24.00 -2.48
CA LYS A 139 12.20 23.77 -3.92
C LYS A 139 10.75 23.38 -4.16
N SER A 140 10.20 23.87 -5.25
CA SER A 140 8.84 23.51 -5.66
C SER A 140 8.90 22.49 -6.79
N TYR A 141 8.10 21.45 -6.68
CA TYR A 141 7.93 20.45 -7.71
C TYR A 141 6.50 20.47 -8.21
N LEU A 142 6.35 20.37 -9.54
CA LEU A 142 5.07 20.27 -10.22
C LEU A 142 5.14 19.17 -11.28
N VAL A 143 3.99 18.57 -11.59
CA VAL A 143 3.90 17.63 -12.71
C VAL A 143 3.26 18.33 -13.90
N ILE A 144 3.85 18.14 -15.08
CA ILE A 144 3.39 18.74 -16.32
C ILE A 144 2.22 17.94 -16.88
N GLU A 145 1.05 18.56 -16.99
CA GLU A 145 -0.15 17.87 -17.48
C GLU A 145 -0.28 17.88 -19.00
N THR A 146 0.25 18.90 -19.68
CA THR A 146 0.06 19.11 -21.12
C THR A 146 1.36 18.99 -21.92
N GLY A 147 1.26 18.62 -23.20
CA GLY A 147 2.39 18.53 -24.13
C GLY A 147 2.84 19.87 -24.74
N SER A 148 2.40 21.02 -24.20
CA SER A 148 2.70 22.34 -24.79
C SER A 148 4.18 22.72 -24.81
N MET A 149 5.01 22.02 -24.02
CA MET A 149 6.48 22.18 -23.99
C MET A 149 7.23 20.96 -24.53
N GLU A 150 6.55 19.95 -25.07
CA GLU A 150 7.15 18.65 -25.39
C GLU A 150 7.91 18.65 -26.72
N THR A 151 7.46 19.45 -27.68
CA THR A 151 8.06 19.53 -29.02
C THR A 151 8.22 20.98 -29.44
N ILE A 152 9.05 21.23 -30.46
CA ILE A 152 9.21 22.57 -31.04
C ILE A 152 8.27 22.69 -32.23
N HIS A 153 7.31 23.62 -32.16
CA HIS A 153 6.41 23.91 -33.26
C HIS A 153 7.19 24.44 -34.49
N PRO A 154 6.79 24.10 -35.74
CA PRO A 154 7.47 24.55 -36.94
C PRO A 154 7.61 26.07 -37.11
N SER A 155 6.71 26.85 -36.51
CA SER A 155 6.77 28.33 -36.54
C SER A 155 7.82 28.93 -35.60
N ASN A 156 8.42 28.14 -34.70
CA ASN A 156 9.34 28.62 -33.67
C ASN A 156 10.80 28.40 -34.13
N ASN A 157 11.15 29.00 -35.27
CA ASN A 157 12.50 28.86 -35.86
C ASN A 157 13.60 29.40 -34.94
N ASP A 158 13.31 30.49 -34.22
CA ASP A 158 14.24 31.11 -33.27
C ASP A 158 14.74 30.12 -32.22
N LEU A 159 13.91 29.16 -31.79
CA LEU A 159 14.32 28.14 -30.81
C LEU A 159 15.35 27.17 -31.40
N LYS A 160 15.21 26.83 -32.69
CA LYS A 160 16.16 25.95 -33.40
C LYS A 160 17.46 26.68 -33.68
N GLU A 161 17.38 27.94 -34.09
CA GLU A 161 18.54 28.79 -34.37
C GLU A 161 19.37 29.03 -33.10
N ASN A 162 18.70 29.27 -31.96
CA ASN A 162 19.34 29.43 -30.66
C ASN A 162 19.70 28.09 -29.97
N GLN A 163 19.51 26.94 -30.64
CA GLN A 163 19.85 25.60 -30.14
C GLN A 163 19.19 25.22 -28.80
N LEU A 164 17.94 25.64 -28.59
CA LEU A 164 17.20 25.44 -27.34
C LEU A 164 16.44 24.11 -27.34
N PHE A 165 17.13 23.03 -26.97
CA PHE A 165 16.60 21.65 -26.95
C PHE A 165 16.17 21.16 -25.55
N ASN A 166 15.78 22.07 -24.66
CA ASN A 166 15.39 21.76 -23.28
C ASN A 166 13.87 21.54 -23.11
N GLN A 167 13.25 20.87 -24.09
CA GLN A 167 11.82 20.55 -24.07
C GLN A 167 11.47 19.68 -22.86
N ILE A 168 10.24 19.84 -22.37
CA ILE A 168 9.74 19.19 -21.17
C ILE A 168 8.71 18.15 -21.59
N LYS A 169 8.98 16.88 -21.27
CA LYS A 169 8.06 15.80 -21.61
C LYS A 169 6.78 15.91 -20.80
N GLN A 170 5.64 15.66 -21.45
CA GLN A 170 4.35 15.55 -20.78
C GLN A 170 4.42 14.50 -19.65
N TYR A 171 3.70 14.75 -18.56
CA TYR A 171 3.65 13.93 -17.34
C TYR A 171 4.95 13.84 -16.54
N SER A 172 5.95 14.66 -16.86
CA SER A 172 7.18 14.71 -16.09
C SER A 172 7.02 15.58 -14.85
N LEU A 173 7.60 15.11 -13.75
CA LEU A 173 7.86 15.93 -12.57
C LEU A 173 9.00 16.89 -12.90
N VAL A 174 8.82 18.19 -12.67
CA VAL A 174 9.84 19.20 -12.88
C VAL A 174 10.15 19.99 -11.62
N GLY A 175 11.39 20.44 -11.50
CA GLY A 175 11.84 21.30 -10.40
C GLY A 175 11.76 22.77 -10.76
N ILE A 176 11.15 23.58 -9.89
CA ILE A 176 10.99 25.03 -9.99
C ILE A 176 11.69 25.70 -8.81
N GLU A 177 12.46 26.74 -9.10
CA GLU A 177 13.15 27.57 -8.12
C GLU A 177 12.66 29.03 -8.18
N LYS A 178 12.50 29.66 -7.02
CA LYS A 178 12.05 31.05 -6.94
C LYS A 178 13.04 31.97 -7.67
N VAL A 179 12.50 32.94 -8.40
CA VAL A 179 13.28 33.88 -9.21
C VAL A 179 12.88 35.31 -8.86
N ASN A 180 13.81 36.26 -9.02
CA ASN A 180 13.55 37.68 -8.88
C ASN A 180 13.44 38.35 -10.26
N GLU A 181 12.81 39.51 -10.30
CA GLU A 181 12.59 40.29 -11.52
C GLU A 181 13.87 40.55 -12.33
N LYS A 182 14.99 40.82 -11.64
CA LYS A 182 16.31 41.07 -12.24
C LYS A 182 16.94 39.85 -12.91
N ASP A 183 16.48 38.66 -12.56
CA ASP A 183 17.01 37.39 -13.04
C ASP A 183 16.17 36.80 -14.18
N MET A 184 15.13 37.53 -14.63
CA MET A 184 14.29 37.17 -15.75
C MET A 184 15.06 37.31 -17.08
N LYS A 185 15.10 36.24 -17.88
CA LYS A 185 15.81 36.23 -19.17
C LYS A 185 14.96 35.61 -20.25
N ILE A 186 14.98 36.24 -21.43
CA ILE A 186 14.35 35.70 -22.63
C ILE A 186 14.96 34.31 -22.90
N ASN A 187 14.11 33.39 -23.36
CA ASN A 187 14.38 31.98 -23.61
C ASN A 187 14.47 31.05 -22.39
N ASP A 188 14.43 31.57 -21.16
CA ASP A 188 14.27 30.72 -19.97
C ASP A 188 12.81 30.24 -19.82
N ILE A 189 12.62 29.11 -19.13
CA ILE A 189 11.29 28.52 -18.88
C ILE A 189 10.87 28.84 -17.45
N TYR A 190 9.62 29.27 -17.28
CA TYR A 190 9.07 29.69 -16.00
C TYR A 190 7.70 29.06 -15.75
N ALA A 191 7.37 28.86 -14.48
CA ALA A 191 6.04 28.52 -14.01
C ALA A 191 5.33 29.77 -13.52
N PHE A 192 4.09 29.99 -13.94
CA PHE A 192 3.27 31.13 -13.52
C PHE A 192 1.79 30.75 -13.42
N TYR A 193 1.02 31.55 -12.69
CA TYR A 193 -0.43 31.39 -12.58
C TYR A 193 -1.16 32.05 -13.74
N ASN A 194 -2.09 31.34 -14.35
CA ASN A 194 -3.07 31.93 -15.26
C ASN A 194 -4.22 32.62 -14.47
N PRO A 195 -5.12 33.36 -15.13
CA PRO A 195 -6.25 34.01 -14.47
C PRO A 195 -7.18 33.06 -13.71
N ASP A 196 -7.25 31.79 -14.12
CA ASP A 196 -8.06 30.74 -13.49
C ASP A 196 -7.35 30.08 -12.28
N GLY A 197 -6.15 30.54 -11.92
CA GLY A 197 -5.34 29.99 -10.84
C GLY A 197 -4.62 28.68 -11.18
N GLN A 198 -4.64 28.25 -12.44
CA GLN A 198 -3.88 27.10 -12.92
C GLN A 198 -2.42 27.48 -13.18
N ILE A 199 -1.54 26.50 -13.07
CA ILE A 199 -0.11 26.72 -13.25
C ILE A 199 0.29 26.33 -14.66
N ILE A 200 0.94 27.27 -15.33
CA ILE A 200 1.41 27.14 -16.70
C ILE A 200 2.92 27.23 -16.69
N VAL A 201 3.58 26.32 -17.42
CA VAL A 201 5.03 26.25 -17.52
C VAL A 201 5.43 26.47 -18.97
N HIS A 202 5.90 27.67 -19.31
CA HIS A 202 6.23 28.06 -20.67
C HIS A 202 7.50 28.90 -20.75
N ARG A 203 7.99 29.10 -21.97
CA ARG A 203 9.21 29.87 -22.22
C ARG A 203 8.91 31.36 -22.30
N LEU A 204 9.76 32.18 -21.70
CA LEU A 204 9.69 33.63 -21.81
C LEU A 204 10.16 34.06 -23.21
N VAL A 205 9.31 34.78 -23.95
CA VAL A 205 9.61 35.23 -25.31
C VAL A 205 9.80 36.74 -25.42
N ALA A 206 9.18 37.53 -24.54
CA ALA A 206 9.36 38.97 -24.51
C ALA A 206 9.23 39.54 -23.09
N ILE A 207 9.87 40.70 -22.88
CA ILE A 207 9.77 41.52 -21.68
C ILE A 207 9.40 42.93 -22.15
N TYR A 208 8.28 43.45 -21.66
CA TYR A 208 7.79 44.79 -21.97
C TYR A 208 8.03 45.73 -20.80
N TYR A 209 8.31 46.99 -21.13
CA TYR A 209 8.58 48.06 -20.17
C TYR A 209 7.64 49.21 -20.50
N ASP A 210 6.45 49.22 -19.87
CA ASP A 210 5.41 50.22 -20.12
C ASP A 210 5.15 51.03 -18.85
N GLU A 211 5.33 52.35 -18.92
CA GLU A 211 4.96 53.33 -17.87
C GLU A 211 5.44 53.02 -16.43
N GLY A 212 6.49 52.22 -16.27
CA GLY A 212 7.05 51.83 -14.97
C GLY A 212 6.60 50.46 -14.46
N GLU A 213 5.75 49.75 -15.21
CA GLU A 213 5.42 48.35 -14.98
C GLU A 213 6.14 47.45 -15.98
N ILE A 214 6.66 46.33 -15.47
CA ILE A 214 7.31 45.30 -16.27
C ILE A 214 6.34 44.14 -16.42
N THR A 215 6.05 43.79 -17.68
CA THR A 215 5.21 42.64 -18.00
C THR A 215 5.97 41.65 -18.88
N TYR A 216 5.54 40.40 -18.81
CA TYR A 216 6.20 39.26 -19.41
C TYR A 216 5.26 38.57 -20.38
N GLN A 217 5.81 38.15 -21.52
CA GLN A 217 5.11 37.30 -22.47
C GLN A 217 5.72 35.91 -22.49
N PHE A 218 4.88 34.91 -22.30
CA PHE A 218 5.24 33.50 -22.36
C PHE A 218 4.67 32.82 -23.61
N LYS A 219 5.25 31.67 -23.96
CA LYS A 219 4.76 30.81 -25.05
C LYS A 219 5.20 29.37 -24.85
N GLY A 220 4.29 28.43 -25.10
CA GLY A 220 4.63 27.00 -25.19
C GLY A 220 5.50 26.69 -26.42
N ASP A 221 6.55 25.89 -26.26
CA ASP A 221 7.45 25.50 -27.36
C ASP A 221 6.70 24.80 -28.51
N ALA A 222 5.64 24.05 -28.18
CA ALA A 222 4.79 23.31 -29.14
C ALA A 222 3.64 24.17 -29.70
N ASN A 223 3.48 25.41 -29.24
CA ASN A 223 2.41 26.31 -29.69
C ASN A 223 2.89 27.22 -30.82
N ALA A 224 1.97 27.55 -31.73
CA ALA A 224 2.25 28.45 -32.85
C ALA A 224 2.35 29.93 -32.41
N ALA A 225 1.57 30.33 -31.40
CA ALA A 225 1.50 31.68 -30.86
C ALA A 225 1.22 31.64 -29.34
N SER A 226 1.46 32.76 -28.67
CA SER A 226 1.08 32.92 -27.26
C SER A 226 -0.44 33.02 -27.12
N ALA A 227 -0.98 32.40 -26.08
CA ALA A 227 -2.39 32.56 -25.72
C ALA A 227 -2.63 33.92 -25.02
N PRO A 228 -3.87 34.44 -24.97
CA PRO A 228 -4.18 35.75 -24.36
C PRO A 228 -3.83 35.85 -22.86
N TYR A 229 -3.78 34.73 -22.13
CA TYR A 229 -3.38 34.71 -20.72
C TYR A 229 -1.85 34.60 -20.53
N GLU A 230 -1.11 34.40 -21.61
CA GLU A 230 0.36 34.33 -21.62
C GLU A 230 0.98 35.70 -21.96
N THR A 231 0.15 36.68 -22.30
CA THR A 231 0.55 38.08 -22.50
C THR A 231 0.32 38.87 -21.22
N ASP A 232 1.14 39.90 -21.01
CA ASP A 232 1.01 40.84 -19.89
C ASP A 232 1.04 40.18 -18.50
N VAL A 233 1.85 39.13 -18.33
CA VAL A 233 2.03 38.45 -17.05
C VAL A 233 2.93 39.30 -16.16
N THR A 234 2.48 39.60 -14.95
CA THR A 234 3.20 40.39 -13.95
C THR A 234 4.04 39.49 -13.03
N MET A 235 5.09 40.06 -12.40
CA MET A 235 6.04 39.30 -11.58
C MET A 235 5.40 38.56 -10.40
N ASP A 236 4.32 39.10 -9.82
CA ASP A 236 3.57 38.48 -8.71
C ASP A 236 2.90 37.16 -9.09
N LYS A 237 2.61 36.94 -10.39
CA LYS A 237 2.04 35.69 -10.90
C LYS A 237 3.09 34.62 -11.17
N ILE A 238 4.38 34.99 -11.20
CA ILE A 238 5.48 34.08 -11.52
C ILE A 238 5.88 33.32 -10.26
N ILE A 239 5.81 31.99 -10.35
CA ILE A 239 6.14 31.07 -9.26
C ILE A 239 7.65 30.85 -9.20
N GLY A 240 8.27 30.67 -10.36
CA GLY A 240 9.71 30.44 -10.43
C GLY A 240 10.20 29.94 -11.77
N LYS A 241 11.52 29.77 -11.87
CA LYS A 241 12.25 29.30 -13.03
C LYS A 241 12.40 27.78 -13.01
N TYR A 242 12.27 27.17 -14.18
CA TYR A 242 12.59 25.76 -14.39
C TYR A 242 14.09 25.49 -14.23
N THR A 243 14.41 24.50 -13.39
CA THR A 243 15.79 24.16 -13.01
C THR A 243 16.53 23.30 -14.04
N GLY A 244 15.83 22.78 -15.06
CA GLY A 244 16.36 21.76 -15.97
C GLY A 244 16.14 20.31 -15.50
N TYR A 245 15.69 20.11 -14.25
CA TYR A 245 15.35 18.78 -13.74
C TYR A 245 13.98 18.32 -14.23
N GLN A 246 13.92 17.18 -14.93
CA GLN A 246 12.67 16.50 -15.26
C GLN A 246 12.75 14.99 -15.00
N ASN A 247 11.65 14.38 -14.53
CA ASN A 247 11.53 12.94 -14.35
C ASN A 247 10.13 12.44 -14.72
N PHE A 248 10.04 11.71 -15.84
CA PHE A 248 8.80 11.16 -16.37
C PHE A 248 8.14 10.13 -15.42
N ILE A 249 8.92 9.17 -14.92
CA ILE A 249 8.38 8.06 -14.10
C ILE A 249 7.81 8.61 -12.79
N ALA A 250 8.54 9.53 -12.14
CA ALA A 250 8.08 10.17 -10.91
C ALA A 250 6.81 11.00 -11.12
N GLY A 251 6.72 11.73 -12.25
CA GLY A 251 5.53 12.53 -12.54
C GLY A 251 4.29 11.68 -12.82
N VAL A 252 4.41 10.61 -13.63
CA VAL A 252 3.32 9.65 -13.86
C VAL A 252 2.85 9.02 -12.55
N PHE A 253 3.78 8.66 -11.66
CA PHE A 253 3.45 8.10 -10.34
C PHE A 253 2.69 9.10 -9.46
N ILE A 254 3.13 10.36 -9.42
CA ILE A 254 2.46 11.42 -8.65
C ILE A 254 1.06 11.71 -9.21
N LEU A 255 0.91 11.81 -10.54
CA LEU A 255 -0.40 11.99 -11.19
C LEU A 255 -1.34 10.83 -10.88
N TYR A 256 -0.84 9.59 -10.91
CA TYR A 256 -1.64 8.43 -10.54
C TYR A 256 -2.14 8.55 -9.10
N ILE A 257 -1.26 8.86 -8.14
CA ILE A 257 -1.65 9.03 -6.73
C ILE A 257 -2.64 10.19 -6.53
N GLN A 258 -2.53 11.28 -7.29
CA GLN A 258 -3.45 12.42 -7.22
C GLN A 258 -4.81 12.12 -7.88
N SER A 259 -4.86 11.18 -8.83
CA SER A 259 -6.08 10.83 -9.56
C SER A 259 -7.15 10.21 -8.65
N ASN A 260 -8.43 10.37 -9.04
CA ASN A 260 -9.57 9.71 -8.38
C ASN A 260 -9.34 8.20 -8.23
N ILE A 261 -8.90 7.55 -9.30
CA ILE A 261 -8.73 6.10 -9.35
C ILE A 261 -7.58 5.66 -8.45
N GLY A 262 -6.44 6.36 -8.48
CA GLY A 262 -5.30 6.04 -7.62
C GLY A 262 -5.62 6.21 -6.14
N MET A 263 -6.30 7.30 -5.76
CA MET A 263 -6.74 7.52 -4.37
C MET A 263 -7.69 6.42 -3.89
N ILE A 264 -8.69 6.07 -4.70
CA ILE A 264 -9.64 4.99 -4.37
C ILE A 264 -8.91 3.65 -4.25
N THR A 265 -7.97 3.37 -5.15
CA THR A 265 -7.15 2.14 -5.12
C THR A 265 -6.32 2.07 -3.84
N LEU A 266 -5.62 3.14 -3.48
CA LEU A 266 -4.82 3.22 -2.25
C LEU A 266 -5.68 3.03 -1.01
N PHE A 267 -6.85 3.67 -0.96
CA PHE A 267 -7.79 3.52 0.16
C PHE A 267 -8.23 2.06 0.33
N PHE A 268 -8.68 1.41 -0.74
CA PHE A 268 -9.09 0.01 -0.69
C PHE A 268 -7.93 -0.95 -0.38
N ALA A 269 -6.72 -0.64 -0.85
CA ALA A 269 -5.52 -1.39 -0.50
C ALA A 269 -5.25 -1.32 1.02
N ILE A 270 -5.35 -0.13 1.63
CA ILE A 270 -5.23 0.05 3.08
C ILE A 270 -6.32 -0.75 3.82
N CYS A 271 -7.58 -0.68 3.38
CA CYS A 271 -8.66 -1.47 3.97
C CYS A 271 -8.40 -2.98 3.88
N ALA A 272 -7.95 -3.48 2.73
CA ALA A 272 -7.63 -4.88 2.51
C ALA A 272 -6.49 -5.36 3.43
N MET A 273 -5.45 -4.54 3.61
CA MET A 273 -4.35 -4.83 4.55
C MET A 273 -4.86 -4.93 6.00
N VAL A 274 -5.66 -3.96 6.45
CA VAL A 274 -6.24 -3.98 7.80
C VAL A 274 -7.14 -5.22 8.00
N CYS A 275 -7.94 -5.58 7.00
CA CYS A 275 -8.75 -6.79 7.04
C CYS A 275 -7.88 -8.05 7.11
N PHE A 276 -6.82 -8.13 6.30
CA PHE A 276 -5.87 -9.24 6.31
C PHE A 276 -5.27 -9.45 7.70
N ASP A 277 -4.71 -8.39 8.31
CA ASP A 277 -4.13 -8.44 9.66
C ASP A 277 -5.15 -8.87 10.72
N PHE A 278 -6.39 -8.39 10.61
CA PHE A 278 -7.46 -8.78 11.51
C PHE A 278 -7.80 -10.27 11.43
N PHE A 279 -7.84 -10.85 10.23
CA PHE A 279 -8.12 -12.28 10.06
C PHE A 279 -6.90 -13.15 10.41
N GLU A 280 -5.71 -12.76 9.98
CA GLU A 280 -4.44 -13.45 10.28
C GLU A 280 -4.24 -13.54 11.80
N SER A 281 -4.37 -12.41 12.52
CA SER A 281 -4.21 -12.39 13.98
C SER A 281 -5.21 -13.28 14.72
N LYS A 282 -6.41 -13.50 14.16
CA LYS A 282 -7.39 -14.46 14.72
C LYS A 282 -6.99 -15.90 14.42
N VAL A 283 -6.55 -16.22 13.19
CA VAL A 283 -6.10 -17.57 12.82
C VAL A 283 -4.90 -17.97 13.69
N THR A 284 -3.89 -17.10 13.77
CA THR A 284 -2.65 -17.35 14.51
C THR A 284 -2.95 -17.67 15.99
N LYS A 285 -3.92 -16.99 16.61
CA LYS A 285 -4.38 -17.32 17.96
C LYS A 285 -4.94 -18.75 18.07
N PHE A 286 -5.73 -19.22 17.11
CA PHE A 286 -6.28 -20.58 17.12
C PHE A 286 -5.19 -21.63 16.90
N ILE A 287 -4.23 -21.37 16.00
CA ILE A 287 -3.07 -22.24 15.79
C ILE A 287 -2.27 -22.36 17.10
N ASP A 288 -1.96 -21.24 17.74
CA ASP A 288 -1.18 -21.21 18.99
C ASP A 288 -1.92 -21.90 20.15
N GLU A 289 -3.25 -21.74 20.23
CA GLU A 289 -4.07 -22.47 21.21
C GLU A 289 -4.05 -23.98 20.94
N ARG A 290 -4.18 -24.42 19.69
CA ARG A 290 -4.18 -25.85 19.35
C ARG A 290 -2.81 -26.49 19.57
N LYS A 291 -1.72 -25.83 19.16
CA LYS A 291 -0.35 -26.30 19.41
C LYS A 291 -0.07 -26.44 20.90
N ARG A 292 -0.48 -25.47 21.73
CA ARG A 292 -0.36 -25.57 23.20
C ARG A 292 -1.14 -26.75 23.77
N TYR A 293 -2.35 -27.01 23.28
CA TYR A 293 -3.12 -28.19 23.67
C TYR A 293 -2.38 -29.50 23.33
N LEU A 294 -1.90 -29.66 22.09
CA LEU A 294 -1.17 -30.85 21.63
C LEU A 294 0.15 -31.09 22.40
N LEU A 295 0.77 -30.03 22.90
CA LEU A 295 1.95 -30.16 23.76
C LEU A 295 1.56 -30.60 25.17
N SER A 296 0.45 -30.08 25.71
CA SER A 296 -0.04 -30.41 27.05
C SER A 296 -0.48 -31.87 27.20
N THR A 297 -0.87 -32.55 26.11
CA THR A 297 -1.18 -33.99 26.15
C THR A 297 0.04 -34.84 26.45
N ILE A 298 1.23 -34.37 26.09
CA ILE A 298 2.50 -35.06 26.33
C ILE A 298 3.10 -34.61 27.66
N PHE A 299 3.04 -33.30 27.94
CA PHE A 299 3.52 -32.69 29.18
C PHE A 299 2.32 -32.24 30.04
N PRO A 300 1.69 -33.15 30.82
CA PRO A 300 0.51 -32.81 31.62
C PRO A 300 0.83 -31.69 32.62
N LEU A 301 0.06 -30.60 32.58
CA LEU A 301 0.28 -29.42 33.41
C LEU A 301 -0.11 -29.72 34.87
N LYS A 302 0.83 -29.62 35.82
CA LYS A 302 0.51 -29.79 37.26
C LYS A 302 0.15 -28.47 37.98
N TYR A 303 0.16 -27.32 37.30
CA TYR A 303 -0.23 -26.04 37.92
C TYR A 303 -1.06 -25.13 37.00
N ASN A 304 -2.12 -24.56 37.60
CA ASN A 304 -3.07 -23.59 37.05
C ASN A 304 -2.39 -22.42 36.33
N VAL A 305 -2.40 -22.44 34.99
CA VAL A 305 -2.63 -21.20 34.24
C VAL A 305 -4.13 -21.18 33.99
N PRO A 306 -4.92 -20.26 34.57
CA PRO A 306 -6.35 -20.27 34.36
C PRO A 306 -6.60 -20.10 32.85
N PRO A 307 -7.21 -21.08 32.17
CA PRO A 307 -7.72 -20.83 30.84
C PRO A 307 -8.77 -19.74 31.05
N ARG A 308 -8.70 -18.61 30.32
CA ARG A 308 -9.79 -17.59 30.32
C ARG A 308 -11.10 -18.36 30.39
N LYS A 309 -11.92 -18.24 31.45
CA LYS A 309 -13.04 -19.16 31.75
C LYS A 309 -13.96 -19.50 30.55
N ARG A 310 -14.02 -18.63 29.52
CA ARG A 310 -14.63 -18.88 28.20
C ARG A 310 -14.04 -20.08 27.44
N ILE A 311 -12.73 -20.31 27.52
CA ILE A 311 -11.96 -21.38 26.86
C ILE A 311 -12.43 -22.75 27.38
N ILE A 312 -12.45 -22.97 28.70
CA ILE A 312 -12.91 -24.26 29.28
C ILE A 312 -14.36 -24.55 28.86
N LYS A 313 -15.25 -23.56 28.94
CA LYS A 313 -16.67 -23.77 28.58
C LYS A 313 -16.81 -24.15 27.11
N ARG A 314 -16.01 -23.56 26.22
CA ARG A 314 -16.00 -23.86 24.78
C ARG A 314 -15.42 -25.24 24.48
N TYR A 315 -14.28 -25.60 25.08
CA TYR A 315 -13.67 -26.92 24.90
C TYR A 315 -14.50 -28.05 25.51
N ARG A 316 -15.17 -27.81 26.64
CA ARG A 316 -16.07 -28.77 27.28
C ARG A 316 -17.33 -29.01 26.45
N LEU A 317 -17.89 -27.97 25.83
CA LEU A 317 -18.95 -28.09 24.81
C LEU A 317 -18.46 -28.82 23.56
N PHE A 318 -17.23 -28.57 23.10
CA PHE A 318 -16.64 -29.24 21.93
C PHE A 318 -16.37 -30.74 22.15
N MET A 319 -15.96 -31.15 23.35
CA MET A 319 -15.81 -32.58 23.70
C MET A 319 -17.17 -33.29 23.66
N ILE A 320 -18.22 -32.65 24.19
CA ILE A 320 -19.59 -33.19 24.17
C ILE A 320 -20.09 -33.36 22.72
N ASP A 321 -19.85 -32.38 21.84
CA ASP A 321 -20.22 -32.48 20.41
C ASP A 321 -19.40 -33.54 19.65
N TYR A 322 -18.11 -33.72 19.99
CA TYR A 322 -17.25 -34.74 19.38
C TYR A 322 -17.69 -36.15 19.78
N ASP A 323 -17.95 -36.38 21.07
CA ASP A 323 -18.45 -37.66 21.58
C ASP A 323 -19.81 -37.99 20.94
N PHE A 324 -20.69 -37.00 20.78
CA PHE A 324 -21.98 -37.18 20.12
C PHE A 324 -21.83 -37.54 18.62
N TYR A 325 -20.85 -36.94 17.92
CA TYR A 325 -20.56 -37.25 16.52
C TYR A 325 -19.96 -38.66 16.33
N VAL A 326 -19.01 -39.04 17.19
CA VAL A 326 -18.40 -40.38 17.18
C VAL A 326 -19.46 -41.45 17.46
N TYR A 327 -20.33 -41.21 18.44
CA TYR A 327 -21.45 -42.11 18.77
C TYR A 327 -22.41 -42.29 17.60
N ARG A 328 -22.80 -41.19 16.92
CA ARG A 328 -23.68 -41.25 15.74
C ARG A 328 -23.06 -42.01 14.57
N LYS A 329 -21.75 -41.86 14.36
CA LYS A 329 -21.01 -42.57 13.29
C LYS A 329 -20.89 -44.08 13.57
N GLN A 330 -20.80 -44.47 14.84
CA GLN A 330 -20.81 -45.88 15.25
C GLN A 330 -22.20 -46.52 15.10
N ILE A 331 -23.28 -45.80 15.41
CA ILE A 331 -24.66 -46.29 15.19
C ILE A 331 -24.94 -46.48 13.70
N ILE A 332 -24.59 -45.52 12.85
CA ILE A 332 -24.81 -45.63 11.39
C ILE A 332 -24.04 -46.79 10.76
N ARG A 333 -22.89 -47.17 11.33
CA ARG A 333 -22.11 -48.36 10.91
C ARG A 333 -22.65 -49.69 11.41
N LYS A 334 -23.53 -49.70 12.43
CA LYS A 334 -24.19 -50.91 12.94
C LYS A 334 -25.56 -51.18 12.30
N VAL A 335 -26.09 -50.23 11.53
CA VAL A 335 -27.41 -50.29 10.87
C VAL A 335 -27.29 -50.48 9.35
N LYS A 336 -26.08 -50.61 8.82
CA LYS A 336 -25.78 -51.18 7.50
C LYS A 336 -25.10 -52.52 7.71
#